data_AF-A0A2V9NUF5-F1
#
_entry.id   AF-A0A2V9NUF5-F1
#
_cell.length_a   1.000
_cell.length_b   1.000
_cell.length_c   1.000
_cell.angle_alpha   90.00
_cell.angle_beta   90.00
_cell.angle_gamma   90.00
#
_symmetry.space_group_name_H-M   'P 1'
#
loop_
_entity.id
_entity.type
_entity.pdbx_description
1 polymer ?
#
loop_
_entity_poly.entity_id
_entity_poly.type
_entity_poly.pdbx_seq_one_letter_code
_entity_poly.pdbx_strand_id
1 'polypeptide(L)'
;MLDSFLLLTPLLVLAIIALAGFIGCRYGFDPIQPPNGLKADPHCIWIYLSWNKVNVAKTYDVVRNDDGNEQVIYQGPDTSFRDTFVVEVNHNYPAYKVRSVGGPNWLSGYSPLVTAALMSRAMVSLPQGYLNLQYNYTGYIGMEIQTNELLSVCALGRFWAPGDGTNPDPNKTGHWMKIVDAVRGTDVDGSWVYVSTVPGAPHSFFDPSASFVYGLLPQPIGLMKDDVNTEGRFYVVSQERDLSGDPNPER
;
A
#
# COMPACT_ATOMS: atom_id res chain seq x y z
N MET A 1 -37.63 75.17 -6.09
CA MET A 1 -36.32 74.50 -6.10
C MET A 1 -36.57 73.06 -5.72
N LEU A 2 -36.59 72.15 -6.70
CA LEU A 2 -36.59 70.72 -6.39
C LEU A 2 -35.24 70.41 -5.74
N ASP A 3 -35.31 69.85 -4.55
CA ASP A 3 -34.14 69.62 -3.71
C ASP A 3 -33.24 68.56 -4.38
N SER A 4 -32.06 68.98 -4.84
CA SER A 4 -31.12 68.11 -5.57
C SER A 4 -30.78 66.84 -4.77
N PHE A 5 -30.91 66.88 -3.45
CA PHE A 5 -30.74 65.75 -2.54
C PHE A 5 -31.79 64.64 -2.74
N LEU A 6 -33.03 64.96 -3.13
CA LEU A 6 -34.09 63.98 -3.37
C LEU A 6 -33.88 63.17 -4.68
N LEU A 7 -33.14 63.74 -5.64
CA LEU A 7 -32.81 63.06 -6.90
C LEU A 7 -31.46 62.34 -6.84
N LEU A 8 -30.46 62.90 -6.14
CA LEU A 8 -29.11 62.35 -6.14
C LEU A 8 -28.96 61.12 -5.23
N THR A 9 -29.65 61.10 -4.09
CA THR A 9 -29.57 60.01 -3.10
C THR A 9 -29.99 58.65 -3.67
N PRO A 10 -31.17 58.48 -4.31
CA PRO A 10 -31.55 57.19 -4.86
C PRO A 10 -30.61 56.72 -5.99
N LEU A 11 -30.06 57.67 -6.76
CA LEU A 11 -29.13 57.39 -7.85
C LEU A 11 -27.77 56.91 -7.34
N LEU A 12 -27.27 57.52 -6.25
CA LEU A 12 -26.04 57.09 -5.59
C LEU A 12 -26.20 55.70 -4.94
N VAL A 13 -27.33 55.44 -4.28
CA VAL A 13 -27.62 54.13 -3.67
C VAL A 13 -27.70 53.05 -4.74
N LEU A 14 -28.36 53.32 -5.88
CA LEU A 14 -28.38 52.41 -7.04
C LEU A 14 -26.99 52.15 -7.61
N ALA A 15 -26.14 53.18 -7.73
CA ALA A 15 -24.77 53.04 -8.19
C ALA A 15 -23.91 52.19 -7.23
N ILE A 16 -24.09 52.36 -5.92
CA ILE A 16 -23.39 51.55 -4.90
C ILE A 16 -23.86 50.09 -4.94
N ILE A 17 -25.18 49.85 -5.08
CA ILE A 17 -25.72 48.49 -5.21
C ILE A 17 -25.24 47.83 -6.52
N ALA A 18 -25.22 48.57 -7.63
CA ALA A 18 -24.69 48.09 -8.91
C ALA A 18 -23.19 47.78 -8.82
N LEU A 19 -22.41 48.64 -8.15
CA LEU A 19 -20.98 48.42 -7.91
C LEU A 19 -20.75 47.21 -6.99
N ALA A 20 -21.54 47.06 -5.92
CA ALA A 20 -21.49 45.89 -5.04
C ALA A 20 -21.88 44.60 -5.77
N GLY A 21 -22.86 44.64 -6.66
CA GLY A 21 -23.23 43.51 -7.53
C GLY A 21 -22.15 43.18 -8.56
N PHE A 22 -21.53 44.20 -9.18
CA PHE A 22 -20.48 44.02 -10.19
C PHE A 22 -19.17 43.51 -9.57
N ILE A 23 -18.78 44.05 -8.41
CA ILE A 23 -17.63 43.56 -7.63
C ILE A 23 -17.94 42.17 -7.07
N GLY A 24 -19.14 41.96 -6.51
CA GLY A 24 -19.57 40.68 -5.95
C GLY A 24 -19.61 39.55 -6.98
N CYS A 25 -19.99 39.82 -8.23
CA CYS A 25 -19.98 38.83 -9.31
C CYS A 25 -18.59 38.60 -9.93
N ARG A 26 -17.67 39.59 -9.87
CA ARG A 26 -16.30 39.44 -10.37
C ARG A 26 -15.37 38.75 -9.38
N TYR A 27 -15.72 38.75 -8.10
CA TYR A 27 -15.10 37.91 -7.06
C TYR A 27 -15.89 36.61 -6.82
N GLY A 28 -16.55 36.09 -7.85
CA GLY A 28 -16.93 34.68 -7.87
C GLY A 28 -15.66 33.87 -7.68
N PHE A 29 -15.42 33.39 -6.45
CA PHE A 29 -14.39 32.42 -6.18
C PHE A 29 -14.78 31.19 -6.98
N ASP A 30 -14.21 31.04 -8.17
CA ASP A 30 -14.40 29.83 -8.96
C ASP A 30 -14.09 28.65 -8.01
N PRO A 31 -15.06 27.74 -7.81
CA PRO A 31 -14.84 26.62 -6.92
C PRO A 31 -13.63 25.87 -7.45
N ILE A 32 -12.68 25.60 -6.57
CA ILE A 32 -11.49 24.83 -6.94
C ILE A 32 -11.95 23.45 -7.43
N GLN A 33 -11.45 23.06 -8.60
CA GLN A 33 -11.91 21.85 -9.25
C GLN A 33 -11.26 20.61 -8.61
N PRO A 34 -11.99 19.49 -8.52
CA PRO A 34 -11.39 18.21 -8.12
C PRO A 34 -10.29 17.83 -9.11
N PRO A 35 -9.19 17.21 -8.65
CA PRO A 35 -8.21 16.64 -9.56
C PRO A 35 -8.86 15.55 -10.42
N ASN A 36 -8.43 15.46 -11.67
CA ASN A 36 -8.84 14.40 -12.59
C ASN A 36 -7.65 13.52 -12.96
N GLY A 37 -7.93 12.40 -13.63
CA GLY A 37 -6.89 11.46 -14.04
C GLY A 37 -6.15 10.80 -12.88
N LEU A 38 -6.80 10.65 -11.72
CA LEU A 38 -6.25 9.84 -10.63
C LEU A 38 -6.01 8.42 -11.16
N LYS A 39 -4.81 7.91 -10.95
CA LYS A 39 -4.41 6.54 -11.26
C LYS A 39 -3.80 5.92 -10.02
N ALA A 40 -4.10 4.64 -9.81
CA ALA A 40 -3.47 3.80 -8.81
C ALA A 40 -2.78 2.64 -9.52
N ASP A 41 -1.45 2.68 -9.52
CA ASP A 41 -0.60 1.66 -10.13
C ASP A 41 -0.01 0.79 -9.01
N PRO A 42 -0.40 -0.50 -8.94
CA PRO A 42 0.06 -1.39 -7.89
C PRO A 42 1.50 -1.83 -8.13
N HIS A 43 2.30 -1.84 -7.08
CA HIS A 43 3.65 -2.38 -7.05
C HIS A 43 3.80 -3.32 -5.85
N CYS A 44 4.90 -4.07 -5.82
CA CYS A 44 5.22 -4.94 -4.69
C CYS A 44 5.27 -4.09 -3.39
N ILE A 45 4.38 -4.35 -2.43
CA ILE A 45 4.20 -3.65 -1.14
C ILE A 45 3.88 -2.14 -1.18
N TRP A 46 3.52 -1.56 -2.33
CA TRP A 46 3.11 -0.16 -2.38
C TRP A 46 2.22 0.13 -3.58
N ILE A 47 1.50 1.24 -3.51
CA ILE A 47 0.70 1.75 -4.64
C ILE A 47 1.23 3.13 -5.02
N TYR A 48 1.55 3.29 -6.30
CA TYR A 48 1.88 4.59 -6.87
C TYR A 48 0.60 5.31 -7.27
N LEU A 49 0.37 6.46 -6.66
CA LEU A 49 -0.74 7.34 -6.98
C LEU A 49 -0.22 8.52 -7.79
N SER A 50 -0.95 8.88 -8.84
CA SER A 50 -0.68 10.08 -9.63
C SER A 50 -1.98 10.72 -10.12
N TRP A 51 -1.99 12.04 -10.23
CA TRP A 51 -3.16 12.81 -10.70
C TRP A 51 -2.72 14.06 -11.46
N ASN A 52 -3.66 14.68 -12.18
CA ASN A 52 -3.36 15.90 -12.93
C ASN A 52 -3.34 17.12 -12.01
N LYS A 53 -2.40 18.03 -12.27
CA LYS A 53 -2.28 19.31 -11.57
C LYS A 53 -3.53 20.17 -11.78
N VAL A 54 -4.05 20.77 -10.71
CA VAL A 54 -5.10 21.78 -10.75
C VAL A 54 -4.46 23.16 -10.56
N ASN A 55 -4.68 24.08 -11.51
CA ASN A 55 -3.95 25.36 -11.59
C ASN A 55 -4.01 26.23 -10.33
N VAL A 56 -5.14 26.19 -9.61
CA VAL A 56 -5.36 27.00 -8.41
C VAL A 56 -5.13 26.24 -7.09
N ALA A 57 -4.74 24.96 -7.18
CA ALA A 57 -4.41 24.15 -6.02
C ALA A 57 -3.01 24.47 -5.49
N LYS A 58 -2.88 24.60 -4.17
CA LYS A 58 -1.59 24.72 -3.48
C LYS A 58 -1.10 23.36 -3.01
N THR A 59 -2.00 22.55 -2.48
CA THR A 59 -1.74 21.19 -2.02
C THR A 59 -2.88 20.27 -2.40
N TYR A 60 -2.69 18.98 -2.16
CA TYR A 60 -3.68 17.93 -2.35
C TYR A 60 -3.79 17.11 -1.07
N ASP A 61 -5.01 16.70 -0.75
CA ASP A 61 -5.25 15.68 0.26
C ASP A 61 -5.60 14.37 -0.45
N VAL A 62 -4.84 13.32 -0.19
CA VAL A 62 -5.15 11.96 -0.67
C VAL A 62 -5.79 11.18 0.46
N VAL A 63 -6.94 10.60 0.16
CA VAL A 63 -7.66 9.73 1.08
C VAL A 63 -7.58 8.29 0.58
N ARG A 64 -7.17 7.41 1.48
CA ARG A 64 -7.30 5.96 1.33
C ARG A 64 -8.60 5.50 1.97
N ASN A 65 -9.35 4.67 1.27
CA ASN A 65 -10.53 3.97 1.76
C ASN A 65 -10.19 2.48 1.82
N ASP A 66 -10.07 1.96 3.04
CA ASP A 66 -9.76 0.56 3.33
C ASP A 66 -11.00 -0.08 3.97
N ASP A 67 -11.76 -0.83 3.17
CA ASP A 67 -13.04 -1.44 3.54
C ASP A 67 -14.01 -0.47 4.26
N GLY A 68 -14.12 0.75 3.75
CA GLY A 68 -15.00 1.80 4.28
C GLY A 68 -14.36 2.69 5.35
N ASN A 69 -13.14 2.39 5.81
CA ASN A 69 -12.37 3.26 6.69
C ASN A 69 -11.58 4.28 5.86
N GLU A 70 -11.98 5.55 5.94
CA GLU A 70 -11.32 6.64 5.21
C GLU A 70 -10.27 7.35 6.05
N GLN A 71 -9.05 7.44 5.50
CA GLN A 71 -7.91 8.09 6.16
C GLN A 71 -7.17 9.00 5.18
N VAL A 72 -6.82 10.21 5.63
CA VAL A 72 -5.92 11.08 4.89
C VAL A 72 -4.49 10.54 5.05
N ILE A 73 -3.90 10.11 3.94
CA ILE A 73 -2.57 9.47 3.91
C ILE A 73 -1.48 10.39 3.35
N TYR A 74 -1.87 11.46 2.67
CA TYR A 74 -0.95 12.45 2.13
C TYR A 74 -1.58 13.84 2.15
N GLN A 75 -0.76 14.82 2.51
CA GLN A 75 -1.06 16.25 2.38
C GLN A 75 0.19 16.95 1.86
N GLY A 76 0.14 17.46 0.64
CA GLY A 76 1.32 18.10 0.06
C GLY A 76 1.12 18.62 -1.37
N PRO A 77 2.13 19.31 -1.93
CA PRO A 77 2.04 19.99 -3.22
C PRO A 77 2.23 19.07 -4.43
N ASP A 78 2.78 17.87 -4.23
CA ASP A 78 3.12 16.97 -5.33
C ASP A 78 1.87 16.40 -5.96
N THR A 79 1.96 16.04 -7.24
CA THR A 79 0.90 15.41 -8.01
C THR A 79 1.05 13.89 -8.07
N SER A 80 1.82 13.35 -7.13
CA SER A 80 2.03 11.92 -6.97
C SER A 80 2.35 11.58 -5.52
N PHE A 81 1.96 10.39 -5.10
CA PHE A 81 2.24 9.88 -3.77
C PHE A 81 2.51 8.37 -3.82
N ARG A 82 3.42 7.89 -2.98
CA ARG A 82 3.69 6.46 -2.82
C ARG A 82 3.09 6.00 -1.49
N ASP A 83 2.01 5.23 -1.56
CA ASP A 83 1.41 4.60 -0.37
C ASP A 83 2.13 3.27 -0.09
N THR A 84 2.92 3.22 0.98
CA THR A 84 3.80 2.10 1.32
C THR A 84 3.14 1.09 2.26
N PHE A 85 3.64 -0.15 2.25
CA PHE A 85 3.10 -1.28 3.03
C PHE A 85 1.64 -1.61 2.71
N VAL A 86 1.26 -1.38 1.45
CA VAL A 86 -0.05 -1.76 0.93
C VAL A 86 0.07 -3.04 0.13
N VAL A 87 -0.71 -4.04 0.51
CA VAL A 87 -0.82 -5.32 -0.19
C VAL A 87 -2.28 -5.62 -0.49
N GLU A 88 -2.50 -6.42 -1.51
CA GLU A 88 -3.84 -6.91 -1.83
C GLU A 88 -4.19 -8.01 -0.83
N VAL A 89 -5.36 -7.85 -0.22
CA VAL A 89 -5.96 -8.80 0.72
C VAL A 89 -7.26 -9.29 0.10
N ASN A 90 -7.49 -10.60 0.06
CA ASN A 90 -8.72 -11.18 -0.50
C ASN A 90 -9.07 -10.72 -1.92
N HIS A 91 -8.08 -10.59 -2.80
CA HIS A 91 -8.29 -10.08 -4.16
C HIS A 91 -8.83 -8.66 -4.23
N ASN A 92 -8.51 -7.82 -3.24
CA ASN A 92 -8.88 -6.43 -3.21
C ASN A 92 -7.73 -5.54 -2.72
N TYR A 93 -7.57 -4.39 -3.38
CA TYR A 93 -6.74 -3.28 -2.90
C TYR A 93 -7.64 -2.19 -2.30
N PRO A 94 -7.12 -1.32 -1.42
CA PRO A 94 -7.86 -0.15 -0.99
C PRO A 94 -8.18 0.78 -2.17
N ALA A 95 -9.24 1.56 -2.02
CA ALA A 95 -9.64 2.58 -2.97
C ALA A 95 -9.08 3.95 -2.58
N TYR A 96 -8.86 4.81 -3.56
CA TYR A 96 -8.25 6.12 -3.38
C TYR A 96 -9.09 7.22 -4.01
N LYS A 97 -9.07 8.39 -3.37
CA LYS A 97 -9.60 9.63 -3.93
C LYS A 97 -8.72 10.79 -3.50
N VAL A 98 -8.66 11.82 -4.34
CA VAL A 98 -7.84 13.00 -4.10
C VAL A 98 -8.68 14.26 -4.21
N ARG A 99 -8.40 15.28 -3.41
CA ARG A 99 -8.99 16.62 -3.55
C ARG A 99 -7.91 17.69 -3.61
N SER A 100 -8.24 18.80 -4.26
CA SER A 100 -7.44 20.00 -4.34
C SER A 100 -7.67 20.89 -3.13
N VAL A 101 -6.60 21.50 -2.63
CA VAL A 101 -6.62 22.44 -1.50
C VAL A 101 -5.97 23.74 -1.93
N GLY A 102 -6.75 24.82 -2.02
CA GLY A 102 -6.25 26.17 -2.30
C GLY A 102 -5.98 26.99 -1.03
N GLY A 103 -6.58 26.60 0.10
CA GLY A 103 -6.44 27.21 1.42
C GLY A 103 -7.35 26.53 2.46
N PRO A 104 -7.35 26.98 3.73
CA PRO A 104 -8.01 26.27 4.84
C PRO A 104 -9.50 25.94 4.61
N ASN A 105 -10.23 26.79 3.90
CA ASN A 105 -11.65 26.61 3.58
C ASN A 105 -11.92 26.63 2.06
N TRP A 106 -10.88 26.52 1.24
CA TRP A 106 -11.00 26.50 -0.21
C TRP A 106 -10.60 25.13 -0.72
N LEU A 107 -11.57 24.22 -0.69
CA LEU A 107 -11.42 22.80 -0.97
C LEU A 107 -12.30 22.42 -2.17
N SER A 108 -11.83 21.48 -2.97
CA SER A 108 -12.64 20.92 -4.04
C SER A 108 -13.49 19.76 -3.51
N GLY A 109 -14.41 19.27 -4.34
CA GLY A 109 -14.85 17.88 -4.22
C GLY A 109 -13.69 16.89 -4.39
N TYR A 110 -13.94 15.62 -4.14
CA TYR A 110 -12.97 14.56 -4.44
C TYR A 110 -13.04 14.17 -5.91
N SER A 111 -11.92 13.66 -6.44
CA SER A 111 -11.90 12.86 -7.67
C SER A 111 -12.84 11.66 -7.56
N PRO A 112 -13.22 11.03 -8.69
CA PRO A 112 -13.76 9.67 -8.66
C PRO A 112 -12.85 8.74 -7.85
N LEU A 113 -13.48 7.78 -7.16
CA LEU A 113 -12.76 6.70 -6.48
C LEU A 113 -12.04 5.83 -7.50
N VAL A 114 -10.80 5.44 -7.19
CA VAL A 114 -9.96 4.58 -8.02
C VAL A 114 -9.39 3.47 -7.16
N THR A 115 -9.55 2.22 -7.59
CA THR A 115 -8.91 1.05 -7.01
C THR A 115 -7.80 0.58 -7.94
N ALA A 116 -6.66 0.19 -7.37
CA ALA A 116 -5.57 -0.39 -8.15
C ALA A 116 -6.00 -1.72 -8.79
N ALA A 117 -5.51 -2.00 -10.00
CA ALA A 117 -5.71 -3.32 -10.62
C ALA A 117 -5.01 -4.41 -9.79
N LEU A 118 -5.43 -5.67 -9.93
CA LEU A 118 -4.71 -6.77 -9.30
C LEU A 118 -3.39 -7.01 -10.03
N MET A 119 -2.32 -7.25 -9.26
CA MET A 119 -1.05 -7.71 -9.82
C MET A 119 -1.16 -9.19 -10.17
N SER A 120 -0.51 -9.62 -11.25
CA SER A 120 -0.36 -11.05 -11.52
C SER A 120 0.47 -11.70 -10.42
N ARG A 121 -0.12 -12.66 -9.70
CA ARG A 121 0.54 -13.44 -8.65
C ARG A 121 0.95 -14.81 -9.20
N ALA A 122 2.15 -15.24 -8.85
CA ALA A 122 2.54 -16.64 -8.93
C ALA A 122 2.68 -17.16 -7.49
N MET A 123 1.71 -17.96 -7.04
CA MET A 123 1.87 -18.73 -5.81
C MET A 123 2.51 -20.06 -6.19
N VAL A 124 3.71 -20.31 -5.70
CA VAL A 124 4.34 -21.63 -5.78
C VAL A 124 4.12 -22.29 -4.43
N SER A 125 3.25 -23.29 -4.39
CA SER A 125 3.00 -24.12 -3.22
C SER A 125 3.39 -25.56 -3.51
N LEU A 126 3.93 -26.24 -2.49
CA LEU A 126 4.13 -27.68 -2.58
C LEU A 126 2.76 -28.38 -2.67
N PRO A 127 2.62 -29.46 -3.47
CA PRO A 127 1.36 -30.18 -3.59
C PRO A 127 0.83 -30.61 -2.21
N GLN A 128 -0.43 -30.28 -1.94
CA GLN A 128 -1.18 -30.60 -0.70
C GLN A 128 -1.14 -32.09 -0.29
N GLY A 129 -0.76 -33.00 -1.18
CA GLY A 129 -0.72 -34.44 -0.94
C GLY A 129 0.34 -34.93 0.07
N TYR A 130 1.21 -34.06 0.57
CA TYR A 130 2.26 -34.42 1.56
C TYR A 130 1.97 -33.92 3.00
N LEU A 131 0.80 -33.34 3.28
CA LEU A 131 0.50 -32.63 4.54
C LEU A 131 0.03 -33.50 5.72
N ASN A 132 0.12 -34.83 5.63
CA ASN A 132 -0.16 -35.72 6.77
C ASN A 132 1.06 -35.91 7.70
N LEU A 133 2.11 -35.11 7.51
CA LEU A 133 3.35 -35.23 8.28
C LEU A 133 3.46 -34.03 9.20
N GLN A 134 3.17 -34.25 10.49
CA GLN A 134 3.74 -33.42 11.55
C GLN A 134 5.26 -33.55 11.43
N TYR A 135 5.84 -32.61 10.71
CA TYR A 135 7.24 -32.62 10.40
C TYR A 135 8.01 -32.07 11.62
N ASN A 136 8.40 -32.95 12.55
CA ASN A 136 9.32 -32.64 13.66
C ASN A 136 10.77 -32.53 13.14
N TYR A 137 11.06 -31.51 12.34
CA TYR A 137 12.43 -31.22 11.87
C TYR A 137 12.96 -30.02 12.63
N THR A 138 14.23 -30.08 12.94
CA THR A 138 15.02 -28.91 13.31
C THR A 138 15.82 -28.47 12.09
N GLY A 139 16.00 -27.15 11.93
CA GLY A 139 16.79 -26.57 10.84
C GLY A 139 15.93 -25.89 9.77
N TYR A 140 16.39 -25.92 8.53
CA TYR A 140 15.77 -25.20 7.42
C TYR A 140 14.97 -26.15 6.52
N ILE A 141 13.69 -25.85 6.32
CA ILE A 141 12.86 -26.45 5.28
C ILE A 141 12.59 -25.38 4.24
N GLY A 142 12.59 -25.74 2.96
CA GLY A 142 12.35 -24.76 1.92
C GLY A 142 11.92 -25.33 0.60
N MET A 143 11.88 -24.44 -0.37
CA MET A 143 11.51 -24.69 -1.75
C MET A 143 12.56 -24.06 -2.65
N GLU A 144 12.93 -24.77 -3.72
CA GLU A 144 13.68 -24.17 -4.82
C GLU A 144 12.71 -23.42 -5.73
N ILE A 145 13.07 -22.19 -6.07
CA ILE A 145 12.45 -21.42 -7.13
C ILE A 145 13.49 -21.17 -8.23
N GLN A 146 13.02 -21.21 -9.47
CA GLN A 146 13.83 -20.88 -10.63
C GLN A 146 13.17 -19.72 -11.39
N THR A 147 13.94 -18.69 -11.69
CA THR A 147 13.46 -17.47 -12.33
C THR A 147 14.18 -17.25 -13.65
N ASN A 148 13.42 -17.04 -14.73
CA ASN A 148 13.97 -16.72 -16.05
C ASN A 148 13.98 -15.21 -16.35
N GLU A 149 13.14 -14.48 -15.62
CA GLU A 149 12.99 -13.02 -15.67
C GLU A 149 13.16 -12.45 -14.26
N LEU A 150 13.26 -11.12 -14.16
CA LEU A 150 13.32 -10.45 -12.87
C LEU A 150 12.04 -10.70 -12.07
N LEU A 151 12.14 -11.47 -11.00
CA LEU A 151 11.07 -11.69 -10.03
C LEU A 151 11.24 -10.70 -8.88
N SER A 152 10.27 -9.79 -8.70
CA SER A 152 10.22 -8.91 -7.54
C SER A 152 9.50 -9.62 -6.38
N VAL A 153 10.21 -9.84 -5.28
CA VAL A 153 9.68 -10.48 -4.08
C VAL A 153 9.43 -9.41 -3.02
N CYS A 154 8.18 -9.25 -2.61
CA CYS A 154 7.78 -8.31 -1.56
C CYS A 154 7.45 -8.97 -0.22
N ALA A 155 7.17 -10.27 -0.23
CA ALA A 155 6.76 -10.99 0.95
C ALA A 155 7.16 -12.45 0.84
N LEU A 156 7.51 -13.04 1.98
CA LEU A 156 7.68 -14.49 2.11
C LEU A 156 6.55 -15.01 2.98
N GLY A 157 6.08 -16.21 2.69
CA GLY A 157 4.96 -16.78 3.42
C GLY A 157 5.12 -18.25 3.72
N ARG A 158 4.40 -18.68 4.74
CA ARG A 158 4.30 -20.07 5.18
C ARG A 158 2.85 -20.50 5.29
N PHE A 159 2.65 -21.80 5.19
CA PHE A 159 1.35 -22.40 5.42
C PHE A 159 0.88 -22.10 6.85
N TRP A 160 -0.40 -21.80 6.99
CA TRP A 160 -1.10 -21.59 8.25
C TRP A 160 -1.98 -22.81 8.53
N ALA A 161 -1.58 -23.60 9.51
CA ALA A 161 -2.27 -24.84 9.87
C ALA A 161 -3.32 -24.60 10.96
N PRO A 162 -4.37 -25.45 11.04
CA PRO A 162 -5.29 -25.42 12.18
C PRO A 162 -4.55 -25.57 13.51
N GLY A 163 -4.70 -24.59 14.40
CA GLY A 163 -3.99 -24.51 15.69
C GLY A 163 -2.87 -23.47 15.73
N ASP A 164 -2.41 -22.98 14.56
CA ASP A 164 -1.52 -21.84 14.47
C ASP A 164 -2.20 -20.55 14.97
N GLY A 165 -1.43 -19.62 15.53
CA GLY A 165 -1.94 -18.38 16.13
C GLY A 165 -2.73 -18.52 17.44
N THR A 166 -2.88 -19.75 17.97
CA THR A 166 -3.54 -19.99 19.27
C THR A 166 -2.71 -19.52 20.47
N ASN A 167 -1.38 -19.50 20.33
CA ASN A 167 -0.49 -18.89 21.31
C ASN A 167 -0.37 -17.39 20.99
N PRO A 168 -0.74 -16.49 21.93
CA PRO A 168 -0.76 -15.05 21.69
C PRO A 168 0.65 -14.44 21.59
N ASP A 169 1.72 -15.17 21.95
CA ASP A 169 3.09 -14.70 21.79
C ASP A 169 3.51 -14.80 20.32
N PRO A 170 3.66 -13.68 19.61
CA PRO A 170 4.01 -13.68 18.19
C PRO A 170 5.39 -14.30 17.96
N ASN A 171 6.29 -14.27 18.94
CA ASN A 171 7.65 -14.80 18.83
C ASN A 171 7.72 -16.33 18.93
N LYS A 172 6.62 -16.98 19.34
CA LYS A 172 6.53 -18.44 19.54
C LYS A 172 5.64 -19.14 18.52
N THR A 173 5.06 -18.38 17.60
CA THR A 173 4.06 -18.86 16.63
C THR A 173 4.43 -18.54 15.19
N GLY A 174 5.60 -17.96 14.97
CA GLY A 174 6.12 -17.64 13.64
C GLY A 174 7.53 -18.16 13.38
N HIS A 175 7.89 -18.22 12.11
CA HIS A 175 9.20 -18.68 11.64
C HIS A 175 9.96 -17.54 10.98
N TRP A 176 11.29 -17.58 11.10
CA TRP A 176 12.16 -16.76 10.27
C TRP A 176 12.24 -17.39 8.88
N MET A 177 12.02 -16.57 7.88
CA MET A 177 12.15 -16.95 6.48
C MET A 177 13.24 -16.11 5.82
N LYS A 178 13.90 -16.69 4.83
CA LYS A 178 14.91 -16.00 4.02
C LYS A 178 15.00 -16.60 2.62
N ILE A 179 15.73 -15.89 1.76
CA ILE A 179 16.08 -16.36 0.42
C ILE A 179 17.58 -16.62 0.41
N VAL A 180 17.99 -17.75 -0.15
CA VAL A 180 19.39 -18.15 -0.32
C VAL A 180 19.68 -18.28 -1.80
N ASP A 181 20.80 -17.73 -2.25
CA ASP A 181 21.29 -17.98 -3.61
C ASP A 181 21.75 -19.45 -3.70
N ALA A 182 21.14 -20.22 -4.62
CA ALA A 182 21.38 -21.66 -4.69
C ALA A 182 22.80 -22.03 -5.14
N VAL A 183 23.48 -21.12 -5.86
CA VAL A 183 24.83 -21.35 -6.37
C VAL A 183 25.88 -20.88 -5.38
N ARG A 184 25.67 -19.71 -4.76
CA ARG A 184 26.59 -19.14 -3.78
C ARG A 184 26.45 -19.76 -2.39
N GLY A 185 25.29 -20.33 -2.07
CA GLY A 185 24.98 -20.85 -0.73
C GLY A 185 24.90 -19.76 0.34
N THR A 186 24.76 -18.50 -0.06
CA THR A 186 24.70 -17.34 0.84
C THR A 186 23.31 -16.73 0.84
N ASP A 187 22.93 -16.13 1.96
CA ASP A 187 21.68 -15.39 2.07
C ASP A 187 21.65 -14.23 1.07
N VAL A 188 20.50 -14.03 0.43
CA VAL A 188 20.21 -12.84 -0.36
C VAL A 188 19.99 -11.68 0.61
N ASP A 189 20.69 -10.58 0.39
CA ASP A 189 20.64 -9.43 1.30
C ASP A 189 19.23 -8.87 1.46
N GLY A 190 18.88 -8.48 2.68
CA GLY A 190 17.54 -7.98 3.04
C GLY A 190 16.40 -9.01 2.99
N SER A 191 16.66 -10.29 2.68
CA SER A 191 15.60 -11.31 2.50
C SER A 191 15.04 -11.91 3.78
N TRP A 192 15.64 -11.59 4.93
CA TRP A 192 15.19 -12.08 6.22
C TRP A 192 13.88 -11.41 6.64
N VAL A 193 12.85 -12.22 6.93
CA VAL A 193 11.57 -11.76 7.45
C VAL A 193 11.02 -12.72 8.48
N TYR A 194 10.42 -12.18 9.53
CA TYR A 194 9.68 -12.97 10.50
C TYR A 194 8.22 -13.08 10.06
N VAL A 195 7.72 -14.31 9.93
CA VAL A 195 6.33 -14.56 9.54
C VAL A 195 5.59 -15.12 10.75
N SER A 196 4.83 -14.26 11.43
CA SER A 196 3.99 -14.66 12.57
C SER A 196 2.69 -15.27 12.09
N THR A 197 2.22 -16.33 12.75
CA THR A 197 0.86 -16.86 12.52
C THR A 197 -0.19 -16.19 13.39
N VAL A 198 0.20 -15.23 14.25
CA VAL A 198 -0.76 -14.45 15.05
C VAL A 198 -1.48 -13.46 14.13
N PRO A 199 -2.83 -13.51 14.05
CA PRO A 199 -3.59 -12.53 13.29
C PRO A 199 -3.30 -11.10 13.76
N GLY A 200 -3.09 -10.18 12.81
CA GLY A 200 -2.83 -8.77 13.12
C GLY A 200 -1.40 -8.46 13.59
N ALA A 201 -0.47 -9.42 13.51
CA ALA A 201 0.95 -9.11 13.70
C ALA A 201 1.40 -8.05 12.69
N PRO A 202 2.16 -7.03 13.12
CA PRO A 202 2.62 -5.96 12.23
C PRO A 202 3.46 -6.56 11.09
N HIS A 203 3.32 -5.98 9.90
CA HIS A 203 3.98 -6.44 8.68
C HIS A 203 3.67 -7.90 8.30
N SER A 204 2.60 -8.48 8.83
CA SER A 204 2.08 -9.77 8.38
C SER A 204 0.69 -9.60 7.77
N PHE A 205 0.38 -10.36 6.72
CA PHE A 205 -0.97 -10.44 6.18
C PHE A 205 -1.40 -11.89 6.00
N PHE A 206 -2.69 -12.13 6.23
CA PHE A 206 -3.30 -13.43 6.11
C PHE A 206 -4.04 -13.53 4.79
N ASP A 207 -3.78 -14.59 4.03
CA ASP A 207 -4.56 -14.94 2.86
C ASP A 207 -5.49 -16.13 3.22
N PRO A 208 -6.74 -15.85 3.63
CA PRO A 208 -7.70 -16.89 4.00
C PRO A 208 -8.06 -17.78 2.82
N SER A 209 -7.87 -17.32 1.57
CA SER A 209 -8.21 -18.10 0.38
C SER A 209 -7.22 -19.25 0.12
N ALA A 210 -6.01 -19.14 0.67
CA ALA A 210 -4.92 -20.09 0.41
C ALA A 210 -4.39 -20.79 1.67
N SER A 211 -4.85 -20.42 2.87
CA SER A 211 -4.28 -20.89 4.15
C SER A 211 -2.78 -20.58 4.27
N PHE A 212 -2.38 -19.38 3.86
CA PHE A 212 -1.01 -18.88 4.01
C PHE A 212 -0.99 -17.59 4.81
N VAL A 213 0.09 -17.40 5.55
CA VAL A 213 0.45 -16.14 6.18
C VAL A 213 1.76 -15.65 5.59
N TYR A 214 1.86 -14.34 5.40
CA TYR A 214 3.00 -13.70 4.74
C TYR A 214 3.58 -12.62 5.64
N GLY A 215 4.89 -12.52 5.70
CA GLY A 215 5.62 -11.38 6.24
C GLY A 215 6.12 -10.49 5.11
N LEU A 216 5.90 -9.18 5.23
CA LEU A 216 6.37 -8.18 4.27
C LEU A 216 7.87 -7.93 4.45
N LEU A 217 8.59 -7.94 3.34
CA LEU A 217 9.98 -7.47 3.30
C LEU A 217 10.02 -5.95 3.46
N PRO A 218 11.07 -5.38 4.07
CA PRO A 218 11.21 -3.92 4.20
C PRO A 218 11.28 -3.19 2.85
N GLN A 219 11.79 -3.88 1.84
CA GLN A 219 11.88 -3.41 0.46
C GLN A 219 11.77 -4.62 -0.50
N PRO A 220 11.25 -4.42 -1.73
CA PRO A 220 11.21 -5.49 -2.72
C PRO A 220 12.61 -5.99 -3.08
N ILE A 221 12.77 -7.30 -3.21
CA ILE A 221 14.02 -7.94 -3.61
C ILE A 221 13.88 -8.42 -5.04
N GLY A 222 14.84 -8.06 -5.90
CA GLY A 222 14.92 -8.57 -7.26
C GLY A 222 15.68 -9.88 -7.31
N LEU A 223 15.04 -10.95 -7.76
CA LEU A 223 15.68 -12.22 -8.06
C LEU A 223 15.79 -12.38 -9.57
N MET A 224 17.00 -12.57 -10.06
CA MET A 224 17.27 -12.83 -11.47
C MET A 224 18.57 -13.61 -11.61
N LYS A 225 18.74 -14.27 -12.75
CA LYS A 225 20.04 -14.85 -13.12
C LYS A 225 21.11 -13.75 -13.23
N ASP A 226 22.33 -14.10 -12.85
CA ASP A 226 23.52 -13.28 -13.03
C ASP A 226 24.69 -14.13 -13.56
N ASP A 227 25.90 -13.56 -13.61
CA ASP A 227 27.08 -14.23 -14.14
C ASP A 227 27.51 -15.47 -13.34
N VAL A 228 27.04 -15.62 -12.09
CA VAL A 228 27.35 -16.75 -11.21
C VAL A 228 26.14 -17.70 -11.15
N ASN A 229 24.97 -17.17 -10.78
CA ASN A 229 23.72 -17.89 -10.73
C ASN A 229 23.03 -17.88 -12.10
N THR A 230 23.68 -18.53 -13.07
CA THR A 230 23.28 -18.50 -14.48
C THR A 230 21.91 -19.15 -14.74
N GLU A 231 21.48 -20.06 -13.87
CA GLU A 231 20.18 -20.74 -13.92
C GLU A 231 19.07 -19.96 -13.19
N GLY A 232 19.40 -18.90 -12.44
CA GLY A 232 18.44 -18.10 -11.68
C GLY A 232 17.75 -18.88 -10.56
N ARG A 233 18.48 -19.77 -9.88
CA ARG A 233 17.98 -20.65 -8.82
C ARG A 233 18.15 -20.03 -7.44
N PHE A 234 17.09 -20.06 -6.64
CA PHE A 234 17.08 -19.56 -5.27
C PHE A 234 16.33 -20.54 -4.37
N TYR A 235 16.71 -20.62 -3.10
CA TYR A 235 15.95 -21.34 -2.09
C TYR A 235 15.20 -20.35 -1.22
N VAL A 236 13.88 -20.54 -1.10
CA VAL A 236 13.09 -19.89 -0.04
C VAL A 236 13.04 -20.86 1.12
N VAL A 237 13.64 -20.48 2.25
CA VAL A 237 13.76 -21.37 3.42
C VAL A 237 13.08 -20.76 4.64
N SER A 238 12.44 -21.62 5.42
CA SER A 238 11.84 -21.37 6.73
C SER A 238 12.69 -22.07 7.78
N GLN A 239 13.05 -21.34 8.83
CA GLN A 239 13.70 -21.92 10.00
C GLN A 239 12.64 -22.52 10.91
N GLU A 240 12.60 -23.85 10.96
CA GLU A 240 11.72 -24.60 11.83
C GLU A 240 12.35 -24.68 13.23
N ARG A 241 11.57 -24.31 14.25
CA ARG A 241 11.98 -24.42 15.65
C ARG A 241 11.50 -25.74 16.24
N ASP A 242 12.35 -26.32 17.07
CA ASP A 242 11.96 -27.37 17.98
C ASP A 242 10.85 -26.85 18.93
N LEU A 243 9.86 -27.72 19.22
CA LEU A 243 8.73 -27.50 20.12
C LEU A 243 9.13 -27.06 21.55
N SER A 244 10.41 -27.11 21.92
CA SER A 244 10.97 -26.62 23.19
C SER A 244 11.00 -25.10 23.31
N GLY A 245 10.78 -24.36 22.20
CA GLY A 245 10.58 -22.92 22.23
C GLY A 245 11.86 -22.08 22.39
N ASP A 246 13.04 -22.65 22.13
CA ASP A 246 14.29 -21.88 22.10
C ASP A 246 14.34 -20.99 20.84
N PRO A 247 14.40 -19.65 20.98
CA PRO A 247 14.43 -18.74 19.85
C PRO A 247 15.76 -18.68 19.08
N ASN A 248 16.84 -19.34 19.53
CA ASN A 248 18.14 -19.25 18.84
C ASN A 248 19.12 -20.38 19.21
N PRO A 249 19.31 -21.41 18.36
CA PRO A 249 20.49 -22.26 18.50
C PRO A 249 21.75 -21.65 17.87
N GLU A 250 21.65 -20.67 16.95
CA GLU A 250 22.81 -20.16 16.19
C GLU A 250 22.77 -18.65 15.88
N ARG A 251 22.75 -17.83 16.95
CA ARG A 251 23.31 -16.46 16.91
C ARG A 251 24.33 -16.30 18.02
#